data_AF-A0A183B4Q7-F1
#
_entry.id   AF-A0A183B4Q7-F1
#
_cell.length_a   1.000
_cell.length_b   1.000
_cell.length_c   1.000
_cell.angle_alpha   90.00
_cell.angle_beta   90.00
_cell.angle_gamma   90.00
#
_symmetry.space_group_name_H-M   'P 1'
#
loop_
_entity.id
_entity.type
_entity.pdbx_description
1 polymer ?
#
loop_
_entity_poly.entity_id
_entity_poly.type
_entity_poly.pdbx_seq_one_letter_code
_entity_poly.pdbx_strand_id
1 'polypeptide(L)'
;MESKMDSDEEFYDCLSDGKVVNVVECCIPVKYCAIASPQGKGFGEVFLDLKKAQEKWKQLKGARMRVFDDYACAQQFANTPVKNKTEQTIYPPSPKADVESTPYSSVTQPVLLKFRALIEKGDVDGMRQMVAENPMTLVRLRYNALHVAAAAGVADAVDFLLSRLNSTTFWKQIYPGSDDQTTIERQKHVTDLYLNSPELGNLETPLHFACKFGHLNCVRLLTCHPLTQLDVLNRTGQKPVELTCFRMSGRAHTDSQSNPDPVSRATILTQSIRRLFDQ
;
A
#
# COMPACT_ATOMS: atom_id res chain seq x y z
N MET A 1 14.16 32.00 -6.28
CA MET A 1 14.39 30.60 -6.71
C MET A 1 14.70 29.80 -5.45
N GLU A 2 13.65 29.34 -4.77
CA GLU A 2 13.77 28.52 -3.56
C GLU A 2 13.21 27.13 -3.87
N SER A 3 14.09 26.14 -3.85
CA SER A 3 13.76 24.73 -3.95
C SER A 3 13.30 24.22 -2.59
N LYS A 4 11.99 24.01 -2.41
CA LYS A 4 11.46 23.27 -1.27
C LYS A 4 11.83 21.79 -1.43
N MET A 5 12.70 21.32 -0.55
CA MET A 5 12.91 19.90 -0.25
C MET A 5 11.60 19.37 0.35
N ASP A 6 10.95 18.48 -0.38
CA ASP A 6 9.82 17.69 0.11
C ASP A 6 10.42 16.56 0.96
N SER A 7 10.19 16.65 2.26
CA SER A 7 10.65 15.65 3.23
C SER A 7 9.57 14.56 3.30
N ASP A 8 9.92 13.35 2.90
CA ASP A 8 9.13 12.14 3.15
C ASP A 8 9.00 11.93 4.68
N GLU A 9 7.98 12.50 5.31
CA GLU A 9 7.57 12.13 6.66
C GLU A 9 6.64 10.91 6.62
N GLU A 10 7.13 9.85 7.24
CA GLU A 10 6.46 8.57 7.47
C GLU A 10 5.11 8.78 8.17
N PHE A 11 4.04 8.36 7.48
CA PHE A 11 2.66 8.39 7.97
C PHE A 11 2.38 7.13 8.81
N TYR A 12 2.52 7.27 10.13
CA TYR A 12 1.87 6.38 11.11
C TYR A 12 0.74 7.18 11.78
N ASP A 13 -0.50 6.83 11.47
CA ASP A 13 -1.56 6.84 12.48
C ASP A 13 -2.63 5.82 12.10
N CYS A 14 -2.55 4.70 12.80
CA CYS A 14 -3.54 3.65 12.81
C CYS A 14 -4.82 4.15 13.47
N LEU A 15 -5.95 3.83 12.85
CA LEU A 15 -7.24 3.75 13.53
C LEU A 15 -7.11 2.75 14.69
N SER A 16 -6.92 3.27 15.90
CA SER A 16 -7.07 2.52 17.13
C SER A 16 -8.10 3.21 18.03
N ASP A 17 -9.37 2.93 17.79
CA ASP A 17 -10.40 3.16 18.80
C ASP A 17 -10.88 1.82 19.37
N GLY A 18 -10.47 1.60 20.63
CA GLY A 18 -11.39 1.17 21.68
C GLY A 18 -11.91 -0.26 21.62
N LYS A 19 -11.10 -1.23 22.09
CA LYS A 19 -11.62 -2.28 22.97
C LYS A 19 -10.51 -2.81 23.88
N VAL A 20 -10.67 -2.51 25.16
CA VAL A 20 -9.89 -3.05 26.27
C VAL A 20 -10.08 -4.57 26.30
N VAL A 21 -8.99 -5.31 26.17
CA VAL A 21 -8.93 -6.73 26.54
C VAL A 21 -7.68 -6.96 27.36
N ASN A 22 -7.87 -7.66 28.47
CA ASN A 22 -6.99 -7.71 29.62
C ASN A 22 -5.56 -8.18 29.32
N VAL A 23 -4.66 -7.43 29.95
CA VAL A 23 -3.26 -7.69 30.31
C VAL A 23 -2.88 -9.17 30.33
N VAL A 24 -2.17 -9.60 29.29
CA VAL A 24 -1.06 -10.55 29.43
C VAL A 24 0.19 -9.71 29.24
N GLU A 25 1.05 -9.73 30.26
CA GLU A 25 2.31 -8.99 30.37
C GLU A 25 3.25 -9.36 29.21
N CYS A 26 3.03 -8.75 28.04
CA CYS A 26 3.92 -8.86 26.89
C CYS A 26 4.93 -7.71 26.99
N CYS A 27 6.18 -8.06 27.26
CA CYS A 27 7.33 -7.17 27.16
C CYS A 27 7.24 -6.40 25.83
N ILE A 28 6.87 -5.12 25.89
CA ILE A 28 6.93 -4.25 24.72
C ILE A 28 8.41 -4.21 24.31
N PRO A 29 8.79 -4.60 23.08
CA PRO A 29 10.17 -4.53 22.66
C PRO A 29 10.59 -3.07 22.70
N VAL A 30 11.50 -2.76 23.61
CA VAL A 30 12.03 -1.41 23.81
C VAL A 30 12.80 -1.04 22.54
N LYS A 31 12.34 0.00 21.83
CA LYS A 31 13.01 0.49 20.63
C LYS A 31 14.02 1.57 20.99
N TYR A 32 15.19 1.52 20.36
CA TYR A 32 16.31 2.42 20.60
C TYR A 32 16.55 3.30 19.37
N CYS A 33 16.40 4.61 19.52
CA CYS A 33 16.64 5.60 18.47
C CYS A 33 18.07 6.12 18.57
N ALA A 34 18.94 5.80 17.64
CA ALA A 34 20.32 6.27 17.63
C ALA A 34 20.51 7.42 16.65
N ILE A 35 21.24 8.44 17.08
CA ILE A 35 21.66 9.59 16.29
C ILE A 35 23.16 9.51 16.11
N ALA A 36 23.64 9.44 14.88
CA ALA A 36 25.04 9.55 14.51
C ALA A 36 25.37 10.98 14.11
N SER A 37 26.37 11.59 14.76
CA SER A 37 26.79 12.97 14.52
C SER A 37 27.88 13.05 13.43
N PRO A 38 27.90 14.12 12.60
CA PRO A 38 29.02 14.40 11.70
C PRO A 38 30.34 14.64 12.44
N GLN A 39 31.46 14.29 11.80
CA GLN A 39 32.79 14.54 12.36
C GLN A 39 32.96 16.00 12.79
N GLY A 40 33.28 16.21 14.08
CA GLY A 40 33.56 17.52 14.66
C GLY A 40 32.35 18.38 15.07
N LYS A 41 31.10 17.88 14.95
CA LYS A 41 29.88 18.64 15.28
C LYS A 41 29.08 18.13 16.49
N GLY A 42 29.56 17.11 17.18
CA GLY A 42 28.94 16.56 18.39
C GLY A 42 29.18 15.06 18.54
N PHE A 43 28.68 14.49 19.65
CA PHE A 43 28.68 13.05 19.91
C PHE A 43 27.35 12.44 19.45
N GLY A 44 27.39 11.22 18.93
CA GLY A 44 26.16 10.46 18.70
C GLY A 44 25.58 9.94 20.01
N GLU A 45 24.27 9.74 20.03
CA GLU A 45 23.53 9.38 21.24
C GLU A 45 22.34 8.47 20.92
N VAL A 46 21.97 7.65 21.91
CA VAL A 46 20.84 6.70 21.82
C VAL A 46 19.73 7.16 22.75
N PHE A 47 18.51 7.17 22.24
CA PHE A 47 17.30 7.59 22.91
C PHE A 47 16.30 6.44 22.98
N LEU A 48 15.56 6.37 24.08
CA LEU A 48 14.39 5.50 24.21
C LEU A 48 13.09 6.17 23.75
N ASP A 49 13.11 7.51 23.70
CA ASP A 49 11.96 8.34 23.34
C ASP A 49 12.20 9.00 21.98
N LEU A 50 11.36 8.63 21.00
CA LEU A 50 11.45 9.12 19.62
C LEU A 50 11.30 10.64 19.54
N LYS A 51 10.47 11.27 20.40
CA LYS A 51 10.26 12.72 20.36
C LYS A 51 11.52 13.47 20.78
N LYS A 52 12.19 13.00 21.84
CA LYS A 52 13.47 13.56 22.29
C LYS A 52 14.58 13.36 21.26
N ALA A 53 14.59 12.20 20.59
CA ALA A 53 15.53 11.94 19.50
C ALA A 53 15.34 12.92 18.33
N GLN A 54 14.10 13.16 17.92
CA GLN A 54 13.76 14.08 16.83
C GLN A 54 14.14 15.53 17.13
N GLU A 55 13.87 16.02 18.35
CA GLU A 55 14.26 17.38 18.77
C GLU A 55 15.77 17.59 18.66
N LYS A 56 16.55 16.61 19.10
CA LYS A 56 18.02 16.67 19.02
C LYS A 56 18.54 16.50 17.60
N TRP A 57 17.92 15.63 16.80
CA TRP A 57 18.28 15.44 15.39
C TRP A 57 18.07 16.71 14.58
N LYS A 58 16.98 17.45 14.83
CA LYS A 58 16.71 18.76 14.18
C LYS A 58 17.77 19.82 14.49
N GLN A 59 18.44 19.73 15.64
CA GLN A 59 19.51 20.65 16.03
C GLN A 59 20.86 20.32 15.37
N LEU A 60 21.09 19.05 14.99
CA LEU A 60 22.36 18.58 14.43
C LEU A 60 22.31 18.51 12.90
N LYS A 61 22.70 19.61 12.23
CA LYS A 61 22.79 19.65 10.75
C LYS A 61 23.79 18.61 10.22
N GLY A 62 23.26 17.61 9.50
CA GLY A 62 24.02 16.52 8.89
C GLY A 62 24.02 15.21 9.69
N ALA A 63 23.36 15.18 10.86
CA ALA A 63 23.21 13.94 11.64
C ALA A 63 22.29 12.93 10.93
N ARG A 64 22.50 11.65 11.22
CA ARG A 64 21.62 10.56 10.76
C ARG A 64 20.94 9.92 11.96
N MET A 65 19.62 9.73 11.90
CA MET A 65 18.84 9.06 12.94
C MET A 65 18.32 7.73 12.41
N ARG A 66 18.34 6.68 13.23
CA ARG A 66 17.78 5.35 12.91
C ARG A 66 17.25 4.66 14.16
N VAL A 67 16.21 3.84 14.02
CA VAL A 67 15.61 3.06 15.11
C VAL A 67 16.10 1.60 15.03
N PHE A 68 16.42 1.03 16.19
CA PHE A 68 16.92 -0.33 16.36
C PHE A 68 16.12 -1.06 17.44
N ASP A 69 16.00 -2.38 17.30
CA ASP A 69 15.39 -3.25 18.32
C ASP A 69 16.41 -3.70 19.39
N ASP A 70 17.70 -3.43 19.18
CA ASP A 70 18.80 -3.77 20.07
C ASP A 70 19.67 -2.55 20.41
N TYR A 71 20.03 -2.41 21.69
CA TYR A 71 20.82 -1.30 22.19
C TYR A 71 22.27 -1.32 21.69
N ALA A 72 22.89 -2.50 21.57
CA ALA A 72 24.28 -2.60 21.14
C ALA A 72 24.44 -2.12 19.69
N CYS A 73 23.50 -2.49 18.81
CA CYS A 73 23.43 -1.99 17.43
C CYS A 73 23.19 -0.47 17.38
N ALA A 74 22.28 0.04 18.22
CA ALA A 74 22.01 1.47 18.33
C ALA A 74 23.26 2.26 18.77
N GLN A 75 24.00 1.74 19.75
CA GLN A 75 25.19 2.39 20.28
C GLN A 75 26.36 2.35 19.29
N GLN A 76 26.53 1.26 18.55
CA GLN A 76 27.52 1.20 17.45
C GLN A 76 27.21 2.24 16.37
N PHE A 77 25.95 2.39 15.99
CA PHE A 77 25.53 3.39 15.01
C PHE A 77 25.78 4.82 15.50
N ALA A 78 25.40 5.14 16.75
CA ALA A 78 25.65 6.44 17.36
C ALA A 78 27.15 6.80 17.41
N ASN A 79 28.01 5.81 17.70
CA ASN A 79 29.46 6.01 17.79
C ASN A 79 30.17 6.04 16.44
N THR A 80 29.48 5.77 15.34
CA THR A 80 30.07 5.81 14.00
C THR A 80 30.00 7.24 13.45
N PRO A 81 31.12 7.95 13.29
CA PRO A 81 31.10 9.32 12.80
C PRO A 81 30.65 9.36 11.33
N VAL A 82 29.68 10.22 11.02
CA VAL A 82 29.19 10.39 9.64
C VAL A 82 30.30 11.07 8.82
N LYS A 83 30.97 10.33 7.94
CA LYS A 83 31.95 10.87 6.99
C LYS A 83 31.21 11.69 5.93
N ASN A 84 31.61 12.94 5.71
CA ASN A 84 31.06 13.83 4.68
C ASN A 84 31.54 13.47 3.24
N LYS A 85 31.81 12.20 2.96
CA LYS A 85 32.03 11.72 1.60
C LYS A 85 30.82 10.89 1.19
N THR A 86 30.31 11.21 0.02
CA THR A 86 29.28 10.50 -0.74
C THR A 86 29.72 9.06 -0.99
N GLU A 87 29.72 8.23 0.05
CA GLU A 87 29.90 6.80 -0.09
C GLU A 87 28.59 6.25 -0.62
N GLN A 88 28.62 6.00 -1.93
CA GLN A 88 27.66 5.19 -2.66
C GLN A 88 27.35 3.95 -1.84
N THR A 89 26.07 3.78 -1.53
CA THR A 89 25.51 2.53 -1.03
C THR A 89 26.01 1.36 -1.88
N ILE A 90 26.46 0.27 -1.24
CA ILE A 90 26.89 -1.00 -1.87
C ILE A 90 25.66 -1.79 -2.36
N TYR A 91 24.68 -1.10 -2.92
CA TYR A 91 23.70 -1.71 -3.81
C TYR A 91 24.16 -1.37 -5.22
N PRO A 92 24.08 -2.30 -6.19
CA PRO A 92 24.24 -1.91 -7.59
C PRO A 92 23.37 -0.67 -7.80
N PRO A 93 23.90 0.41 -8.40
CA PRO A 93 23.09 1.60 -8.63
C PRO A 93 21.81 1.12 -9.29
N SER A 94 20.67 1.35 -8.63
CA SER A 94 19.39 1.21 -9.31
C SER A 94 19.56 1.91 -10.65
N PRO A 95 19.22 1.25 -11.78
CA PRO A 95 19.32 1.88 -13.08
C PRO A 95 18.78 3.29 -12.95
N LYS A 96 19.58 4.29 -13.35
CA LYS A 96 19.09 5.67 -13.37
C LYS A 96 17.77 5.59 -14.11
N ALA A 97 16.66 5.83 -13.40
CA ALA A 97 15.39 5.94 -14.07
C ALA A 97 15.61 7.01 -15.12
N ASP A 98 15.51 6.67 -16.40
CA ASP A 98 15.24 7.68 -17.40
C ASP A 98 14.00 8.39 -16.86
N VAL A 99 14.20 9.60 -16.34
CA VAL A 99 13.11 10.42 -15.82
C VAL A 99 12.38 10.89 -17.05
N GLU A 100 11.61 9.98 -17.65
CA GLU A 100 10.70 10.30 -18.72
C GLU A 100 9.78 11.40 -18.22
N SER A 101 9.86 12.54 -18.90
CA SER A 101 9.13 13.74 -18.50
C SER A 101 7.64 13.49 -18.70
N THR A 102 6.90 13.44 -17.59
CA THR A 102 5.44 13.47 -17.62
C THR A 102 4.97 14.92 -17.61
N PRO A 103 3.97 15.29 -18.45
CA PRO A 103 3.41 16.66 -18.45
C PRO A 103 2.52 16.93 -17.23
N TYR A 104 2.26 15.91 -16.41
CA TYR A 104 1.35 15.99 -15.28
C TYR A 104 2.06 16.37 -14.00
N SER A 105 1.46 17.30 -13.26
CA SER A 105 1.95 17.69 -11.95
C SER A 105 1.76 16.57 -10.92
N SER A 106 2.63 16.59 -9.92
CA SER A 106 2.52 15.77 -8.72
C SER A 106 1.16 15.90 -8.06
N VAL A 107 0.51 14.77 -7.77
CA VAL A 107 -0.78 14.73 -7.10
C VAL A 107 -0.61 14.94 -5.60
N THR A 108 -1.43 15.82 -5.03
CA THR A 108 -1.40 16.13 -3.60
C THR A 108 -2.17 15.08 -2.78
N GLN A 109 -1.80 14.91 -1.52
CA GLN A 109 -2.44 13.94 -0.62
C GLN A 109 -3.97 14.13 -0.47
N PRO A 110 -4.54 15.36 -0.39
CA PRO A 110 -5.99 15.54 -0.32
C PRO A 110 -6.74 15.00 -1.55
N VAL A 111 -6.12 15.09 -2.74
CA VAL A 111 -6.69 14.55 -3.99
C VAL A 111 -6.71 13.02 -3.93
N LEU A 112 -5.65 12.38 -3.42
CA LEU A 112 -5.60 10.92 -3.26
C LEU A 112 -6.66 10.43 -2.25
N LEU A 113 -6.85 11.14 -1.14
CA LEU A 113 -7.89 10.81 -0.15
C LEU A 113 -9.29 10.97 -0.72
N LYS A 114 -9.53 12.03 -1.50
CA LYS A 114 -10.80 12.23 -2.21
C LYS A 114 -11.05 11.08 -3.20
N PHE A 115 -10.05 10.69 -3.98
CA PHE A 115 -10.17 9.57 -4.92
C PHE A 115 -10.48 8.25 -4.20
N ARG A 116 -9.83 7.98 -3.07
CA ARG A 116 -10.15 6.83 -2.22
C ARG A 116 -11.61 6.82 -1.77
N ALA A 117 -12.12 7.95 -1.28
CA ALA A 117 -13.51 8.05 -0.85
C ALA A 117 -14.51 7.77 -1.99
N LEU A 118 -14.19 8.17 -3.23
CA LEU A 118 -15.00 7.85 -4.41
C LEU A 118 -15.01 6.34 -4.71
N ILE A 119 -13.86 5.67 -4.56
CA ILE A 119 -13.78 4.19 -4.71
C ILE A 119 -14.67 3.50 -3.67
N GLU A 120 -14.59 3.90 -2.40
CA GLU A 120 -15.37 3.31 -1.31
C GLU A 120 -16.88 3.52 -1.51
N LYS A 121 -17.28 4.66 -2.10
CA LYS A 121 -18.68 4.97 -2.45
C LYS A 121 -19.15 4.28 -3.74
N GLY A 122 -18.23 3.85 -4.59
CA GLY A 122 -18.52 3.35 -5.94
C GLY A 122 -18.95 4.43 -6.93
N ASP A 123 -18.48 5.65 -6.75
CA ASP A 123 -18.74 6.77 -7.64
C ASP A 123 -17.77 6.74 -8.83
N VAL A 124 -18.06 5.88 -9.81
CA VAL A 124 -17.21 5.65 -10.99
C VAL A 124 -17.11 6.89 -11.87
N ASP A 125 -18.15 7.72 -11.92
CA ASP A 125 -18.14 8.97 -12.69
C ASP A 125 -17.18 10.00 -12.08
N GLY A 126 -17.22 10.16 -10.76
CA GLY A 126 -16.23 10.96 -10.03
C GLY A 126 -14.82 10.44 -10.21
N MET A 127 -14.62 9.11 -10.16
CA MET A 127 -13.31 8.49 -10.42
C MET A 127 -12.82 8.80 -11.84
N ARG A 128 -13.69 8.69 -12.84
CA ARG A 128 -13.39 9.00 -14.24
C ARG A 128 -12.98 10.45 -14.41
N GLN A 129 -13.71 11.38 -13.80
CA GLN A 129 -13.38 12.81 -13.85
C GLN A 129 -12.00 13.08 -13.27
N MET A 130 -11.69 12.56 -12.08
CA MET A 130 -10.39 12.80 -11.42
C MET A 130 -9.21 12.22 -12.21
N VAL A 131 -9.36 11.05 -12.81
CA VAL A 131 -8.33 10.44 -13.66
C VAL A 131 -8.17 11.19 -14.98
N ALA A 132 -9.25 11.76 -15.53
CA ALA A 132 -9.19 12.59 -16.73
C ALA A 132 -8.48 13.93 -16.48
N GLU A 133 -8.73 14.56 -15.31
CA GLU A 133 -8.06 15.80 -14.89
C GLU A 133 -6.56 15.59 -14.66
N ASN A 134 -6.19 14.53 -13.93
CA ASN A 134 -4.81 14.16 -13.72
C ASN A 134 -4.64 12.64 -13.67
N PRO A 135 -4.08 11.99 -14.72
CA PRO A 135 -3.90 10.55 -14.76
C PRO A 135 -2.86 10.04 -13.76
N MET A 136 -1.99 10.93 -13.24
CA MET A 136 -1.09 10.60 -12.13
C MET A 136 -1.85 10.28 -10.84
N THR A 137 -3.13 10.65 -10.74
CA THR A 137 -3.99 10.29 -9.59
C THR A 137 -4.06 8.78 -9.42
N LEU A 138 -4.11 8.03 -10.52
CA LEU A 138 -4.07 6.57 -10.47
C LEU A 138 -2.65 6.10 -10.15
N VAL A 139 -1.64 6.49 -10.93
CA VAL A 139 -0.27 5.96 -10.82
C VAL A 139 0.39 6.25 -9.46
N ARG A 140 0.16 7.44 -8.89
CA ARG A 140 0.69 7.82 -7.56
C ARG A 140 -0.07 7.22 -6.41
N LEU A 141 -1.26 6.65 -6.65
CA LEU A 141 -1.96 5.82 -5.68
C LEU A 141 -1.34 4.41 -5.65
N ARG A 142 0.00 4.38 -5.61
CA ARG A 142 0.86 3.19 -5.59
C ARG A 142 0.46 2.22 -4.48
N TYR A 143 -0.26 2.71 -3.47
CA TYR A 143 -0.98 1.89 -2.52
C TYR A 143 -2.50 1.89 -2.79
N ASN A 144 -2.93 0.80 -3.44
CA ASN A 144 -4.16 0.07 -3.14
C ASN A 144 -5.52 0.62 -3.54
N ALA A 145 -5.62 1.34 -4.66
CA ALA A 145 -6.92 1.54 -5.29
C ALA A 145 -7.70 0.21 -5.45
N LEU A 146 -7.01 -0.86 -5.88
CA LEU A 146 -7.62 -2.19 -6.01
C LEU A 146 -7.93 -2.86 -4.66
N HIS A 147 -7.13 -2.71 -3.60
CA HIS A 147 -7.53 -3.31 -2.31
C HIS A 147 -8.71 -2.57 -1.71
N VAL A 148 -8.77 -1.24 -1.86
CA VAL A 148 -9.92 -0.45 -1.40
C VAL A 148 -11.18 -0.89 -2.14
N ALA A 149 -11.13 -0.99 -3.48
CA ALA A 149 -12.26 -1.44 -4.28
C ALA A 149 -12.66 -2.89 -3.95
N ALA A 150 -11.68 -3.79 -3.81
CA ALA A 150 -11.90 -5.20 -3.48
C ALA A 150 -12.44 -5.38 -2.06
N ALA A 151 -11.96 -4.62 -1.07
CA ALA A 151 -12.45 -4.66 0.31
C ALA A 151 -13.86 -4.09 0.44
N ALA A 152 -14.14 -2.99 -0.26
CA ALA A 152 -15.46 -2.35 -0.31
C ALA A 152 -16.50 -3.19 -1.09
N GLY A 153 -16.05 -4.08 -1.98
CA GLY A 153 -16.93 -4.91 -2.81
C GLY A 153 -17.50 -4.20 -4.03
N VAL A 154 -16.87 -3.10 -4.45
CA VAL A 154 -17.33 -2.27 -5.55
C VAL A 154 -16.74 -2.80 -6.86
N ALA A 155 -17.47 -3.73 -7.49
CA ALA A 155 -17.03 -4.39 -8.72
C ALA A 155 -16.82 -3.40 -9.88
N ASP A 156 -17.67 -2.37 -10.00
CA ASP A 156 -17.55 -1.37 -11.07
C ASP A 156 -16.27 -0.52 -10.92
N ALA A 157 -15.82 -0.29 -9.69
CA ALA A 157 -14.55 0.37 -9.43
C ALA A 157 -13.37 -0.54 -9.78
N VAL A 158 -13.45 -1.85 -9.47
CA VAL A 158 -12.43 -2.83 -9.89
C VAL A 158 -12.33 -2.86 -11.42
N ASP A 159 -13.46 -2.96 -12.12
CA ASP A 159 -13.52 -2.97 -13.59
C ASP A 159 -12.94 -1.69 -14.19
N PHE A 160 -13.35 -0.52 -13.68
CA PHE A 160 -12.79 0.75 -14.11
C PHE A 160 -11.27 0.82 -13.90
N LEU A 161 -10.77 0.45 -12.73
CA LEU A 161 -9.33 0.49 -12.41
C LEU A 161 -8.55 -0.43 -13.35
N LEU A 162 -9.00 -1.67 -13.56
CA LEU A 162 -8.37 -2.62 -14.49
C LEU A 162 -8.44 -2.12 -15.93
N SER A 163 -9.54 -1.50 -16.37
CA SER A 163 -9.65 -0.93 -17.72
C SER A 163 -8.61 0.17 -17.98
N ARG A 164 -8.32 1.00 -16.97
CA ARG A 164 -7.29 2.05 -17.06
C ARG A 164 -5.88 1.47 -17.02
N LEU A 165 -5.64 0.52 -16.11
CA LEU A 165 -4.34 -0.14 -15.98
C LEU A 165 -3.98 -0.92 -17.25
N ASN A 166 -4.94 -1.55 -17.91
CA ASN A 166 -4.73 -2.30 -19.16
C ASN A 166 -4.68 -1.46 -20.44
N SER A 167 -4.94 -0.15 -20.35
CA SER A 167 -5.00 0.73 -21.50
C SER A 167 -3.60 1.25 -21.88
N THR A 168 -3.07 0.81 -23.01
CA THR A 168 -1.80 1.34 -23.55
C THR A 168 -1.91 2.83 -23.92
N THR A 169 -3.08 3.27 -24.38
CA THR A 169 -3.35 4.70 -24.68
C THR A 169 -3.29 5.56 -23.43
N PHE A 170 -3.74 5.04 -22.28
CA PHE A 170 -3.59 5.71 -20.99
C PHE A 170 -2.12 5.88 -20.60
N TRP A 171 -1.29 4.84 -20.75
CA TRP A 171 0.13 4.93 -20.40
C TRP A 171 0.90 5.88 -21.33
N LYS A 172 0.58 5.90 -22.63
CA LYS A 172 1.11 6.90 -23.58
C LYS A 172 0.68 8.32 -23.24
N GLN A 173 -0.52 8.50 -22.69
CA GLN A 173 -0.97 9.81 -22.21
C GLN A 173 -0.04 10.32 -21.08
N ILE A 174 0.30 9.47 -20.11
CA ILE A 174 1.16 9.84 -18.97
C ILE A 174 2.61 10.08 -19.41
N TYR A 175 3.09 9.28 -20.35
CA TYR A 175 4.47 9.31 -20.85
C TYR A 175 4.50 9.38 -22.39
N PRO A 176 4.24 10.55 -23.00
CA PRO A 176 4.11 10.66 -24.45
C PRO A 176 5.38 10.34 -25.24
N GLY A 177 6.55 10.44 -24.60
CA GLY A 177 7.85 10.16 -25.22
C GLY A 177 8.28 8.69 -25.18
N SER A 178 7.51 7.80 -24.54
CA SER A 178 7.84 6.38 -24.45
C SER A 178 7.45 5.62 -25.71
N ASP A 179 8.32 4.71 -26.16
CA ASP A 179 8.01 3.82 -27.28
C ASP A 179 6.98 2.75 -26.88
N ASP A 180 6.45 2.06 -27.88
CA ASP A 180 5.37 1.08 -27.70
C ASP A 180 5.77 -0.09 -26.82
N GLN A 181 7.02 -0.57 -26.92
CA GLN A 181 7.50 -1.69 -26.15
C GLN A 181 7.65 -1.30 -24.68
N THR A 182 8.30 -0.16 -24.41
CA THR A 182 8.44 0.38 -23.05
C THR A 182 7.08 0.66 -22.41
N THR A 183 6.11 1.17 -23.19
CA THR A 183 4.74 1.40 -22.74
C THR A 183 4.08 0.08 -22.29
N ILE A 184 4.19 -0.98 -23.10
CA ILE A 184 3.59 -2.29 -22.80
C ILE A 184 4.26 -2.91 -21.57
N GLU A 185 5.59 -2.83 -21.46
CA GLU A 185 6.32 -3.37 -20.32
C GLU A 185 5.96 -2.64 -19.02
N ARG A 186 5.89 -1.31 -19.06
CA ARG A 186 5.44 -0.49 -17.93
C ARG A 186 4.00 -0.79 -17.55
N GLN A 187 3.12 -0.87 -18.54
CA GLN A 187 1.71 -1.20 -18.36
C GLN A 187 1.56 -2.56 -17.64
N LYS A 188 2.24 -3.59 -18.16
CA LYS A 188 2.24 -4.93 -17.59
C LYS A 188 2.81 -4.94 -16.17
N HIS A 189 3.94 -4.27 -15.95
CA HIS A 189 4.60 -4.21 -14.65
C HIS A 189 3.74 -3.51 -13.60
N VAL A 190 3.15 -2.35 -13.90
CA VAL A 190 2.29 -1.66 -12.93
C VAL A 190 1.00 -2.43 -12.69
N THR A 191 0.42 -3.05 -13.74
CA THR A 191 -0.78 -3.88 -13.57
C THR A 191 -0.50 -5.08 -12.65
N ASP A 192 0.64 -5.75 -12.83
CA ASP A 192 1.09 -6.83 -11.93
C ASP A 192 1.25 -6.35 -10.49
N LEU A 193 1.89 -5.20 -10.27
CA LEU A 193 2.02 -4.61 -8.94
C LEU A 193 0.64 -4.36 -8.30
N TYR A 194 -0.33 -3.86 -9.05
CA TYR A 194 -1.67 -3.58 -8.55
C TYR A 194 -2.44 -4.85 -8.18
N LEU A 195 -2.22 -5.94 -8.91
CA LEU A 195 -2.91 -7.21 -8.68
C LEU A 195 -2.27 -8.07 -7.60
N ASN A 196 -0.96 -8.00 -7.44
CA ASN A 196 -0.20 -8.98 -6.67
C ASN A 196 0.61 -8.38 -5.52
N SER A 197 0.71 -7.04 -5.40
CA SER A 197 1.41 -6.44 -4.26
C SER A 197 0.59 -6.62 -2.98
N PRO A 198 1.17 -7.23 -1.93
CA PRO A 198 0.48 -7.37 -0.66
C PRO A 198 0.26 -6.03 0.05
N GLU A 199 -0.82 -5.91 0.83
CA GLU A 199 -1.00 -4.80 1.77
C GLU A 199 0.04 -4.88 2.89
N LEU A 200 0.51 -3.71 3.32
CA LEU A 200 1.38 -3.56 4.49
C LEU A 200 0.62 -3.94 5.76
N GLY A 201 0.83 -5.16 6.26
CA GLY A 201 0.24 -5.65 7.50
C GLY A 201 0.05 -7.16 7.51
N ASN A 202 -1.02 -7.63 6.84
CA ASN A 202 -1.36 -9.05 6.73
C ASN A 202 -0.80 -9.71 5.46
N LEU A 203 -0.11 -8.96 4.60
CA LEU A 203 0.34 -9.41 3.29
C LEU A 203 -0.80 -9.92 2.39
N GLU A 204 -1.98 -9.29 2.48
CA GLU A 204 -3.16 -9.66 1.68
C GLU A 204 -3.19 -8.86 0.36
N THR A 205 -3.38 -9.56 -0.76
CA THR A 205 -3.56 -8.98 -2.12
C THR A 205 -5.03 -8.56 -2.34
N PRO A 206 -5.40 -7.87 -3.45
CA PRO A 206 -6.79 -7.48 -3.69
C PRO A 206 -7.70 -8.72 -3.76
N LEU A 207 -7.19 -9.83 -4.29
CA LEU A 207 -7.92 -11.09 -4.37
C LEU A 207 -8.20 -11.68 -2.97
N HIS A 208 -7.27 -11.56 -2.02
CA HIS A 208 -7.51 -11.95 -0.62
C HIS A 208 -8.68 -11.15 -0.03
N PHE A 209 -8.68 -9.82 -0.21
CA PHE A 209 -9.76 -8.96 0.26
C PHE A 209 -11.12 -9.34 -0.34
N ALA A 210 -11.19 -9.52 -1.66
CA ALA A 210 -12.41 -9.91 -2.34
C ALA A 210 -12.95 -11.27 -1.84
N CYS A 211 -12.09 -12.27 -1.67
CA CYS A 211 -12.48 -13.59 -1.15
C CYS A 211 -12.92 -13.51 0.32
N LYS A 212 -12.12 -12.85 1.16
CA LYS A 212 -12.34 -12.68 2.61
C LYS A 212 -13.70 -12.12 2.97
N PHE A 213 -14.15 -11.15 2.17
CA PHE A 213 -15.45 -10.50 2.34
C PHE A 213 -16.58 -11.11 1.50
N GLY A 214 -16.29 -12.10 0.64
CA GLY A 214 -17.28 -12.80 -0.16
C GLY A 214 -17.80 -12.00 -1.36
N HIS A 215 -17.00 -11.05 -1.87
CA HIS A 215 -17.39 -10.17 -2.98
C HIS A 215 -17.24 -10.88 -4.32
N LEU A 216 -18.18 -11.77 -4.63
CA LEU A 216 -18.14 -12.66 -5.80
C LEU A 216 -17.82 -11.96 -7.12
N ASN A 217 -18.41 -10.79 -7.39
CA ASN A 217 -18.16 -10.04 -8.63
C ASN A 217 -16.72 -9.50 -8.70
N CYS A 218 -16.17 -9.01 -7.58
CA CYS A 218 -14.77 -8.59 -7.52
C CYS A 218 -13.84 -9.79 -7.69
N VAL A 219 -14.13 -10.93 -7.07
CA VAL A 219 -13.36 -12.18 -7.26
C VAL A 219 -13.35 -12.54 -8.74
N ARG A 220 -14.52 -12.58 -9.41
CA ARG A 220 -14.61 -12.90 -10.83
C ARG A 220 -13.77 -11.97 -11.70
N LEU A 221 -13.84 -10.65 -11.50
CA LEU A 221 -13.04 -9.70 -12.27
C LEU A 221 -11.53 -9.90 -12.07
N LEU A 222 -11.11 -10.17 -10.84
CA LEU A 222 -9.71 -10.38 -10.51
C LEU A 222 -9.19 -11.73 -11.01
N THR A 223 -9.95 -12.83 -10.89
CA THR A 223 -9.53 -14.17 -11.33
C THR A 223 -9.52 -14.30 -12.85
N CYS A 224 -10.38 -13.57 -13.57
CA CYS A 224 -10.35 -13.54 -15.04
C CYS A 224 -9.13 -12.80 -15.61
N HIS A 225 -8.40 -12.03 -14.80
CA HIS A 225 -7.27 -11.24 -15.28
C HIS A 225 -5.97 -12.08 -15.35
N PRO A 226 -5.26 -12.14 -16.49
CA PRO A 226 -4.18 -13.10 -16.72
C PRO A 226 -2.92 -12.88 -15.86
N LEU A 227 -2.73 -11.67 -15.33
CA LEU A 227 -1.61 -11.35 -14.44
C LEU A 227 -1.88 -11.66 -12.96
N THR A 228 -3.12 -12.03 -12.60
CA THR A 228 -3.48 -12.25 -11.19
C THR A 228 -2.90 -13.58 -10.71
N GLN A 229 -2.18 -13.54 -9.59
CA GLN A 229 -1.69 -14.74 -8.93
C GLN A 229 -2.74 -15.27 -7.93
N LEU A 230 -3.23 -16.49 -8.19
CA LEU A 230 -4.30 -17.09 -7.40
C LEU A 230 -3.83 -17.74 -6.10
N ASP A 231 -2.55 -18.14 -6.04
CA ASP A 231 -1.96 -18.95 -4.98
C ASP A 231 -1.03 -18.16 -4.02
N VAL A 232 -1.10 -16.82 -4.04
CA VAL A 232 -0.28 -15.98 -3.15
C VAL A 232 -0.62 -16.26 -1.70
N LEU A 233 0.39 -16.43 -0.84
CA LEU A 233 0.18 -16.64 0.58
C LEU A 233 0.27 -15.32 1.35
N ASN A 234 -0.71 -15.09 2.22
CA ASN A 234 -0.66 -13.98 3.17
C ASN A 234 0.29 -14.27 4.35
N ARG A 235 0.36 -13.37 5.34
CA ARG A 235 1.21 -13.49 6.54
C ARG A 235 0.90 -14.73 7.39
N THR A 236 -0.34 -15.23 7.35
CA THR A 236 -0.75 -16.44 8.06
C THR A 236 -0.59 -17.71 7.22
N GLY A 237 0.01 -17.61 6.04
CA GLY A 237 0.23 -18.75 5.14
C GLY A 237 -1.03 -19.22 4.42
N GLN A 238 -2.05 -18.35 4.31
CA GLN A 238 -3.33 -18.68 3.70
C GLN A 238 -3.44 -18.12 2.29
N LYS A 239 -4.04 -18.89 1.38
CA LYS A 239 -4.39 -18.47 0.02
C LYS A 239 -5.68 -17.63 0.01
N PRO A 240 -5.94 -16.83 -1.05
CA PRO A 240 -7.19 -16.08 -1.18
C PRO A 240 -8.43 -16.97 -1.06
N VAL A 241 -8.46 -18.11 -1.75
CA VAL A 241 -9.60 -19.05 -1.74
C VAL A 241 -9.86 -19.65 -0.36
N GLU A 242 -8.84 -19.76 0.50
CA GLU A 242 -8.97 -20.28 1.86
C GLU A 242 -9.60 -19.27 2.81
N LEU A 243 -9.53 -17.97 2.49
CA LEU A 243 -10.17 -16.90 3.24
C LEU A 243 -11.65 -16.70 2.87
N THR A 244 -12.17 -17.43 1.90
CA THR A 244 -13.51 -17.21 1.33
C THR A 244 -14.60 -17.07 2.40
N CYS A 245 -15.32 -15.95 2.37
CA CYS A 245 -16.43 -15.61 3.28
C CYS A 245 -16.09 -15.59 4.78
N PHE A 246 -14.80 -15.60 5.17
CA PHE A 246 -14.36 -15.58 6.58
C PHE A 246 -14.94 -14.40 7.38
N ARG A 247 -15.19 -13.25 6.74
CA ARG A 247 -15.77 -12.05 7.38
C ARG A 247 -17.21 -11.74 7.00
N MET A 248 -17.92 -12.66 6.35
CA MET A 248 -19.32 -12.41 5.95
C MET A 248 -20.29 -12.41 7.15
N SER A 249 -19.96 -13.09 8.24
CA SER A 249 -20.83 -13.29 9.41
C SER A 249 -21.05 -12.05 10.31
N GLY A 250 -20.54 -10.86 9.96
CA GLY A 250 -20.51 -9.69 10.85
C GLY A 250 -21.51 -8.56 10.56
N ARG A 251 -22.36 -8.63 9.53
CA ARG A 251 -23.30 -7.54 9.16
C ARG A 251 -24.78 -7.94 9.21
N ALA A 252 -25.17 -8.74 10.20
CA ALA A 252 -26.57 -9.00 10.51
C ALA A 252 -27.11 -7.98 11.53
N HIS A 253 -27.22 -6.72 11.14
CA HIS A 253 -28.16 -5.81 11.80
C HIS A 253 -28.78 -4.87 10.77
N THR A 254 -30.10 -4.79 10.89
CA THR A 254 -31.09 -4.00 10.13
C THR A 254 -31.59 -4.64 8.83
N ASP A 255 -32.88 -4.97 8.95
CA ASP A 255 -33.91 -5.08 7.91
C ASP A 255 -34.34 -6.48 7.47
N SER A 256 -35.51 -6.80 8.03
CA SER A 256 -36.44 -7.86 7.73
C SER A 256 -36.78 -7.96 6.25
N GLN A 257 -36.60 -9.14 5.67
CA GLN A 257 -37.68 -10.01 5.15
C GLN A 257 -37.06 -11.12 4.29
N SER A 258 -37.52 -12.35 4.50
CA SER A 258 -37.29 -13.56 3.68
C SER A 258 -35.85 -13.76 3.16
N ASN A 259 -34.89 -14.02 4.04
CA ASN A 259 -33.54 -14.39 3.63
C ASN A 259 -33.33 -15.89 3.93
N PRO A 260 -32.90 -16.74 2.96
CA PRO A 260 -32.47 -18.10 3.26
C PRO A 260 -31.38 -18.06 4.34
N ASP A 261 -31.36 -19.08 5.21
CA ASP A 261 -30.45 -19.17 6.36
C ASP A 261 -29.05 -18.59 6.05
N PRO A 262 -28.49 -17.69 6.90
CA PRO A 262 -27.19 -17.04 6.65
C PRO A 262 -26.06 -18.05 6.35
N VAL A 263 -26.17 -19.25 6.95
CA VAL A 263 -25.28 -20.39 6.72
C VAL A 263 -25.37 -20.87 5.27
N SER A 264 -26.58 -21.06 4.74
CA SER A 264 -26.84 -21.48 3.36
C SER A 264 -26.30 -20.48 2.34
N ARG A 265 -26.45 -19.17 2.60
CA ARG A 265 -25.93 -18.11 1.72
C ARG A 265 -24.40 -18.09 1.68
N ALA A 266 -23.74 -18.20 2.84
CA ALA A 266 -22.28 -18.27 2.92
C ALA A 266 -21.72 -19.52 2.24
N THR A 267 -22.41 -20.67 2.37
CA THR A 267 -22.02 -21.91 1.69
C THR A 267 -22.14 -21.79 0.16
N ILE A 268 -23.24 -21.24 -0.35
CA ILE A 268 -23.44 -21.03 -1.80
C ILE A 268 -22.37 -20.10 -2.37
N LEU A 269 -22.09 -18.98 -1.69
CA LEU A 269 -21.03 -18.05 -2.11
C LEU A 269 -19.65 -18.69 -2.05
N THR A 270 -19.37 -19.46 -1.00
CA THR A 270 -18.10 -20.18 -0.87
C THR A 270 -17.89 -21.16 -2.03
N GLN A 271 -18.92 -21.94 -2.37
CA GLN A 271 -18.86 -22.85 -3.51
C GLN A 271 -18.71 -22.09 -4.84
N SER A 272 -19.42 -20.98 -5.00
CA SER A 272 -19.35 -20.15 -6.22
C SER A 272 -17.97 -19.54 -6.41
N ILE A 273 -17.36 -19.02 -5.35
CA ILE A 273 -16.01 -18.46 -5.37
C ILE A 273 -14.99 -19.55 -5.66
N ARG A 274 -15.07 -20.71 -5.00
CA ARG A 274 -14.14 -21.83 -5.25
C ARG A 274 -14.13 -22.27 -6.71
N ARG A 275 -15.31 -22.37 -7.35
CA ARG A 275 -15.43 -22.68 -8.78
C ARG A 275 -14.71 -21.69 -9.71
N LEU A 276 -14.47 -20.45 -9.29
CA LEU A 276 -13.72 -19.48 -10.09
C LEU A 276 -12.20 -19.70 -10.04
N PHE A 277 -11.70 -20.49 -9.09
CA PHE A 277 -10.28 -20.88 -8.99
C PHE A 277 -9.99 -22.19 -9.73
N ASP A 278 -11.02 -22.96 -10.04
CA ASP A 278 -10.92 -24.26 -10.74
C ASP A 278 -11.05 -24.13 -12.27
N GLN A 279 -11.23 -22.91 -12.81
CA GLN A 279 -11.37 -22.60 -14.25
C GLN A 279 -10.02 -22.29 -14.90
#